data_AF-A0A442EUB4-F1
#
_entry.id   AF-A0A442EUB4-F1
#
_cell.length_a   1.000
_cell.length_b   1.000
_cell.length_c   1.000
_cell.angle_alpha   90.00
_cell.angle_beta   90.00
_cell.angle_gamma   90.00
#
_symmetry.space_group_name_H-M   'P 1'
#
loop_
_entity.id
_entity.type
_entity.pdbx_description
1 polymer ?
#
loop_
_entity_poly.entity_id
_entity_poly.type
_entity_poly.pdbx_seq_one_letter_code
_entity_poly.pdbx_strand_id
1 'polypeptide(L)'
;MARIIAPGGDMTKLPDATEGEFVVEIPPQFEKYVDAAMLRLQALCPSCRFAWKGGTISIGSSGGIAEDQLRRDILHVVYREKIYVETLVMRQALVAAVTGR
;
A
#
# COMPACT_ATOMS: atom_id res chain seq x y z
N MET A 1 -59.82 1.29 -18.30
CA MET A 1 -58.77 1.96 -19.08
C MET A 1 -57.42 1.51 -18.56
N ALA A 2 -56.65 0.78 -19.37
CA ALA A 2 -55.32 0.29 -19.03
C ALA A 2 -54.25 1.34 -19.37
N ARG A 3 -53.24 1.52 -18.52
CA ARG A 3 -51.94 2.11 -18.91
C ARG A 3 -50.77 1.48 -18.14
N ILE A 4 -50.06 0.64 -18.89
CA ILE A 4 -48.60 0.57 -19.10
C ILE A 4 -47.70 0.31 -17.87
N ILE A 5 -47.16 -0.91 -17.83
CA ILE A 5 -45.95 -1.31 -17.10
C ILE A 5 -44.76 -0.66 -17.81
N ALA A 6 -43.91 0.08 -17.10
CA ALA A 6 -42.60 0.49 -17.59
C ALA A 6 -41.55 -0.55 -17.16
N PRO A 7 -40.85 -1.22 -18.10
CA PRO A 7 -39.61 -1.89 -17.82
C PRO A 7 -38.47 -0.93 -18.18
N GLY A 8 -37.78 -0.42 -17.17
CA GLY A 8 -36.65 0.49 -17.37
C GLY A 8 -35.68 0.34 -16.23
N GLY A 9 -34.80 -0.64 -16.34
CA GLY A 9 -33.64 -0.75 -15.47
C GLY A 9 -32.72 0.45 -15.71
N ASP A 10 -32.29 1.09 -14.63
CA ASP A 10 -31.00 1.78 -14.62
C ASP A 10 -30.05 0.92 -13.79
N MET A 11 -29.37 0.00 -14.48
CA MET A 11 -28.32 -0.87 -13.92
C MET A 11 -26.94 -0.27 -14.20
N THR A 12 -26.85 1.05 -14.26
CA THR A 12 -25.65 1.82 -14.60
C THR A 12 -25.36 2.89 -13.56
N LYS A 13 -25.44 2.52 -12.29
CA LYS A 13 -24.62 3.16 -11.27
C LYS A 13 -23.70 2.12 -10.66
N LEU A 14 -22.66 1.78 -11.41
CA LEU A 14 -21.42 1.35 -10.78
C LEU A 14 -21.08 2.49 -9.79
N PRO A 15 -21.00 2.24 -8.48
CA PRO A 15 -20.62 3.30 -7.56
C PRO A 15 -19.30 3.86 -8.06
N ASP A 16 -19.29 5.17 -8.27
CA ASP A 16 -18.11 5.96 -8.59
C ASP A 16 -16.97 5.44 -7.72
N ALA A 17 -15.96 4.83 -8.35
CA ALA A 17 -14.87 4.18 -7.66
C ALA A 17 -14.16 5.29 -6.89
N THR A 18 -14.54 5.46 -5.62
CA THR A 18 -14.25 6.68 -4.88
C THR A 18 -12.74 6.83 -4.83
N GLU A 19 -12.23 7.80 -5.60
CA GLU A 19 -10.82 8.15 -5.59
C GLU A 19 -10.53 8.75 -4.22
N GLY A 20 -9.64 8.10 -3.48
CA GLY A 20 -9.23 8.52 -2.14
C GLY A 20 -7.81 9.04 -2.17
N GLU A 21 -7.60 10.26 -1.65
CA GLU A 21 -6.26 10.81 -1.42
C GLU A 21 -6.03 11.02 0.08
N PHE A 22 -4.94 10.47 0.60
CA PHE A 22 -4.56 10.65 2.00
C PHE A 22 -3.04 10.56 2.17
N VAL A 23 -2.58 10.89 3.38
CA VAL A 23 -1.15 10.90 3.72
C VAL A 23 -0.88 10.00 4.93
N VAL A 24 0.32 9.43 4.96
CA VAL A 24 0.85 8.66 6.09
C VAL A 24 2.16 9.28 6.52
N GLU A 25 2.23 9.69 7.79
CA GLU A 25 3.46 10.17 8.41
C GLU A 25 4.38 8.99 8.72
N ILE A 26 5.66 9.16 8.38
CA ILE A 26 6.72 8.20 8.65
C ILE A 26 7.66 8.81 9.69
N PRO A 27 7.84 8.17 10.85
CA PRO A 27 8.75 8.69 11.86
C PRO A 27 10.20 8.72 11.35
N PRO A 28 11.02 9.71 11.75
CA PRO A 28 12.37 9.93 11.20
C PRO A 28 13.28 8.70 11.25
N GLN A 29 13.17 7.88 12.31
CA GLN A 29 13.97 6.66 12.46
C GLN A 29 13.66 5.57 11.41
N PHE A 30 12.58 5.72 10.63
CA PHE A 30 12.19 4.81 9.57
C PHE A 30 12.48 5.34 8.16
N GLU A 31 12.83 6.61 7.98
CA GLU A 31 12.96 7.23 6.65
C GLU A 31 13.95 6.51 5.74
N LYS A 32 15.07 6.04 6.29
CA LYS A 32 16.10 5.29 5.54
C LYS A 32 15.62 3.95 4.96
N TYR A 33 14.43 3.47 5.34
CA TYR A 33 13.82 2.24 4.84
C TYR A 33 12.73 2.50 3.80
N VAL A 34 12.32 3.75 3.60
CA VAL A 34 11.13 4.10 2.80
C VAL A 34 11.34 3.80 1.31
N ASP A 35 12.51 4.09 0.74
CA ASP A 35 12.74 3.87 -0.70
C ASP A 35 12.56 2.40 -1.11
N ALA A 36 13.14 1.46 -0.34
CA ALA A 36 12.98 0.03 -0.58
C ALA A 36 11.54 -0.44 -0.29
N ALA A 37 10.90 0.08 0.76
CA ALA A 37 9.50 -0.20 1.07
C ALA A 37 8.56 0.26 -0.05
N MET A 38 8.82 1.41 -0.67
CA MET A 38 8.03 1.98 -1.76
C MET A 38 8.01 1.08 -3.00
N LEU A 39 9.15 0.47 -3.36
CA LEU A 39 9.20 -0.53 -4.44
C LEU A 39 8.26 -1.70 -4.17
N ARG A 40 8.23 -2.19 -2.92
CA ARG A 40 7.32 -3.27 -2.52
C ARG A 40 5.86 -2.84 -2.53
N LEU A 41 5.56 -1.62 -2.07
CA LEU A 41 4.20 -1.07 -2.06
C LEU A 41 3.62 -0.94 -3.47
N GLN A 42 4.42 -0.44 -4.42
CA GLN A 42 4.02 -0.36 -5.82
C GLN A 42 3.70 -1.73 -6.43
N ALA A 43 4.44 -2.77 -6.05
CA ALA A 43 4.17 -4.13 -6.49
C ALA A 43 2.90 -4.74 -5.85
N LEU A 44 2.61 -4.39 -4.59
CA LEU A 44 1.46 -4.93 -3.85
C LEU A 44 0.14 -4.20 -4.13
N CYS A 45 0.18 -2.90 -4.41
CA CYS A 45 -1.00 -2.12 -4.79
C CYS A 45 -0.75 -1.38 -6.12
N PRO A 46 -0.88 -2.04 -7.27
CA PRO A 46 -0.70 -1.39 -8.57
C PRO A 46 -1.81 -0.37 -8.90
N SER A 47 -2.97 -0.43 -8.23
CA SER A 47 -4.05 0.56 -8.34
C SER A 47 -3.85 1.81 -7.47
N CYS A 48 -2.78 1.82 -6.67
CA CYS A 48 -2.39 2.95 -5.83
C CYS A 48 -1.22 3.70 -6.48
N ARG A 49 -1.25 5.03 -6.39
CA ARG A 49 -0.12 5.91 -6.67
C ARG A 49 0.49 6.35 -5.36
N PHE A 50 1.79 6.13 -5.21
CA PHE A 50 2.53 6.51 -4.01
C PHE A 50 3.58 7.56 -4.36
N ALA A 51 3.72 8.58 -3.52
CA ALA A 51 4.79 9.56 -3.60
C ALA A 51 5.44 9.74 -2.22
N TRP A 52 6.77 9.73 -2.18
CA TRP A 52 7.53 10.00 -0.96
C TRP A 52 8.03 11.44 -0.97
N LYS A 53 7.76 12.18 0.11
CA LYS A 53 8.32 13.50 0.37
C LYS A 53 8.65 13.58 1.85
N GLY A 54 9.94 13.45 2.16
CA GLY A 54 10.56 13.54 3.49
C GLY A 54 9.60 13.69 4.67
N GLY A 55 9.41 12.60 5.41
CA GLY A 55 8.48 12.48 6.54
C GLY A 55 7.07 12.02 6.18
N THR A 56 6.65 12.09 4.91
CA THR A 56 5.28 11.71 4.49
C THR A 56 5.23 10.92 3.20
N ILE A 57 4.39 9.88 3.19
CA ILE A 57 3.98 9.17 1.98
C ILE A 57 2.58 9.68 1.60
N SER A 58 2.44 10.21 0.39
CA SER A 58 1.15 10.58 -0.20
C SER A 58 0.61 9.41 -1.02
N ILE A 59 -0.69 9.17 -0.94
CA ILE A 59 -1.36 8.04 -1.57
C ILE A 59 -2.57 8.53 -2.33
N GLY A 60 -2.63 8.20 -3.62
CA GLY A 60 -3.87 8.24 -4.40
C GLY A 60 -4.32 6.81 -4.71
N SER A 61 -5.52 6.42 -4.27
CA SER A 61 -6.07 5.09 -4.55
C SER A 61 -7.29 5.18 -5.46
N SER A 62 -7.29 4.34 -6.49
CA SER A 62 -8.48 4.07 -7.30
C SER A 62 -8.98 2.66 -6.92
N GLY A 63 -10.23 2.54 -6.46
CA GLY A 63 -10.87 1.22 -6.33
C GLY A 63 -11.29 0.75 -4.93
N GLY A 64 -11.84 1.62 -4.09
CA GLY A 64 -12.62 1.19 -2.91
C GLY A 64 -11.82 0.49 -1.80
N ILE A 65 -10.48 0.56 -1.84
CA ILE A 65 -9.63 0.11 -0.73
C ILE A 65 -9.84 1.08 0.42
N ALA A 66 -10.19 0.56 1.60
CA ALA A 66 -10.38 1.38 2.79
C ALA A 66 -9.05 2.06 3.19
N GLU A 67 -9.11 3.36 3.49
CA GLU A 67 -7.95 4.15 3.89
C GLU A 67 -7.19 3.52 5.07
N ASP A 68 -7.89 3.12 6.13
CA ASP A 68 -7.30 2.52 7.33
C ASP A 68 -6.54 1.21 7.01
N GLN A 69 -7.07 0.43 6.07
CA GLN A 69 -6.44 -0.80 5.62
C GLN A 69 -5.12 -0.49 4.92
N LEU A 70 -5.13 0.44 3.98
CA LEU A 70 -3.94 0.82 3.22
C LEU A 70 -2.90 1.53 4.09
N ARG A 71 -3.33 2.41 5.00
CA ARG A 71 -2.47 3.05 6.01
C ARG A 71 -1.73 2.00 6.85
N ARG A 72 -2.45 1.00 7.36
CA ARG A 72 -1.84 -0.10 8.14
C ARG A 72 -0.80 -0.85 7.31
N ASP A 73 -1.13 -1.16 6.07
CA ASP A 73 -0.24 -1.94 5.20
C ASP A 73 1.04 -1.17 4.85
N ILE A 74 0.94 0.14 4.59
CA ILE A 74 2.11 1.02 4.35
C ILE A 74 3.05 1.01 5.56
N LEU A 75 2.52 1.28 6.76
CA LEU A 75 3.31 1.29 7.98
C LEU A 75 3.96 -0.07 8.24
N HIS A 76 3.23 -1.15 7.98
CA HIS A 76 3.74 -2.50 8.16
C HIS A 76 4.86 -2.83 7.16
N VAL A 77 4.75 -2.42 5.89
CA VAL A 77 5.81 -2.65 4.89
C VAL A 77 7.09 -1.89 5.27
N VAL A 78 6.99 -0.62 5.68
CA VAL A 78 8.14 0.16 6.15
C VAL A 78 8.79 -0.49 7.39
N TYR A 79 7.98 -0.93 8.35
CA TYR A 79 8.48 -1.63 9.53
C TYR A 79 9.17 -2.97 9.19
N ARG A 80 8.64 -3.72 8.22
CA ARG A 80 9.25 -4.99 7.78
C ARG A 80 10.57 -4.77 7.06
N GLU A 81 10.69 -3.70 6.29
CA GLU A 81 11.95 -3.34 5.64
C GLU A 81 13.03 -3.00 6.68
N LYS A 82 12.67 -2.27 7.74
CA LYS A 82 13.57 -2.07 8.90
C LYS A 82 14.11 -3.40 9.43
N ILE A 83 13.23 -4.34 9.77
CA ILE A 83 13.64 -5.63 10.33
C ILE A 83 14.52 -6.38 9.33
N TYR A 84 14.17 -6.36 8.04
CA TYR A 84 14.95 -7.02 7.01
C TYR A 84 16.38 -6.48 6.98
N VAL A 85 16.55 -5.16 6.83
CA VAL A 85 17.86 -4.50 6.78
C VAL A 85 18.66 -4.73 8.05
N GLU A 86 18.05 -4.54 9.23
CA GLU A 86 18.73 -4.69 10.53
C GLU A 86 19.15 -6.14 10.82
N THR A 87 18.47 -7.12 10.24
CA THR A 87 18.78 -8.54 10.46
C THR A 87 19.53 -9.20 9.31
N LEU A 88 19.72 -8.53 8.18
CA LEU A 88 20.30 -9.13 6.96
C LEU A 88 21.70 -9.68 7.18
N VAL A 89 22.58 -8.89 7.81
CA VAL A 89 23.98 -9.28 8.06
C VAL A 89 24.04 -10.51 8.96
N MET A 90 23.26 -10.53 10.05
CA MET A 90 23.18 -11.69 10.95
C MET A 90 22.67 -12.92 10.19
N ARG A 91 21.64 -12.76 9.35
CA ARG A 91 21.09 -13.86 8.55
C ARG A 91 22.12 -14.42 7.57
N GLN A 92 22.86 -13.55 6.89
CA GLN A 92 23.93 -13.95 5.98
C GLN A 92 25.05 -14.69 6.71
N ALA A 93 25.47 -14.20 7.89
CA ALA A 93 26.48 -14.87 8.71
C ALA A 93 26.03 -16.25 9.19
N LEU A 94 24.77 -16.40 9.60
CA LEU A 94 24.21 -17.70 9.99
C LEU A 94 24.18 -18.67 8.80
N VAL A 95 23.75 -18.21 7.63
CA VAL A 95 23.74 -19.04 6.40
C VAL A 95 25.16 -19.46 6.02
N ALA A 96 26.12 -18.53 6.05
CA ALA A 96 27.53 -18.80 5.79
C ALA A 96 28.07 -19.89 6.75
N ALA A 97 27.85 -19.71 8.06
CA ALA A 97 28.30 -20.65 9.08
C ALA A 97 27.77 -22.08 8.91
N VAL A 98 26.50 -22.26 8.50
CA VAL A 98 25.91 -23.60 8.31
C VAL A 98 26.16 -24.19 6.93
N THR A 99 26.49 -23.38 5.93
CA THR A 99 26.76 -23.84 4.56
C THR A 99 28.25 -24.00 4.25
N GLY A 100 29.14 -23.58 5.16
CA GLY A 100 30.58 -23.65 4.99
C GLY A 100 31.12 -22.72 3.90
N ARG A 101 30.40 -21.63 3.60
CA ARG A 101 30.82 -20.55 2.69
C ARG A 101 31.26 -19.32 3.48
#